data_AF-A0A535AV79-F1
#
_entry.id   AF-A0A535AV79-F1
#
_cell.length_a   1.000
_cell.length_b   1.000
_cell.length_c   1.000
_cell.angle_alpha   90.00
_cell.angle_beta   90.00
_cell.angle_gamma   90.00
#
_symmetry.space_group_name_H-M   'P 1'
#
loop_
_entity.id
_entity.type
_entity.pdbx_description
1 polymer ?
#
loop_
_entity_poly.entity_id
_entity_poly.type
_entity_poly.pdbx_seq_one_letter_code
_entity_poly.pdbx_strand_id
1 'polypeptide(L)' 'MARSLERNTYCSFCRKSYAQVEGRMVGGPGVSICYVCIALCVEVMEDQKRAERGEPPQARQR' A
#
# COMPACT_ATOMS: atom_id res chain seq x y z
N MET A 1 -4.09 -16.32 -25.25
CA MET A 1 -4.60 -16.27 -23.85
C MET A 1 -5.16 -14.87 -23.55
N ALA A 2 -6.20 -14.42 -24.25
CA ALA A 2 -6.82 -13.12 -24.01
C ALA A 2 -8.21 -13.34 -23.39
N ARG A 3 -8.27 -13.54 -22.06
CA ARG A 3 -9.54 -13.60 -21.34
C ARG A 3 -9.47 -12.67 -20.14
N SER A 4 -10.22 -11.58 -20.25
CA SER A 4 -11.07 -11.06 -19.18
C SER A 4 -10.40 -10.70 -17.85
N LEU A 5 -9.40 -9.81 -17.86
CA LEU A 5 -9.10 -9.02 -16.67
C LEU A 5 -10.07 -7.85 -16.65
N GLU A 6 -11.27 -8.14 -16.18
CA GLU A 6 -12.26 -7.15 -15.79
C GLU A 6 -11.59 -6.07 -14.95
N ARG A 7 -11.82 -4.84 -15.38
CA ARG A 7 -11.10 -3.60 -15.08
C ARG A 7 -11.36 -3.11 -13.65
N ASN A 8 -11.10 -3.96 -12.66
CA ASN A 8 -11.13 -3.58 -11.26
C ASN A 8 -9.71 -3.70 -10.73
N THR A 9 -8.92 -2.64 -10.93
CA THR A 9 -7.57 -2.57 -10.39
C THR A 9 -7.65 -2.55 -8.86
N TYR A 10 -7.14 -3.60 -8.22
CA TYR A 10 -7.14 -3.74 -6.76
C TYR A 10 -5.78 -3.33 -6.19
N CYS A 11 -5.77 -2.70 -5.02
CA CYS A 11 -4.52 -2.52 -4.28
C CYS A 11 -3.98 -3.88 -3.84
N SER A 12 -2.73 -4.21 -4.17
CA SER A 12 -2.10 -5.48 -3.79
C SER A 12 -1.94 -5.66 -2.27
N PHE A 13 -2.01 -4.57 -1.50
CA PHE A 13 -1.81 -4.58 -0.04
C PHE A 13 -3.11 -4.71 0.74
N CYS A 14 -4.09 -3.82 0.48
CA CYS A 14 -5.37 -3.81 1.21
C CYS A 14 -6.50 -4.54 0.47
N ARG A 15 -6.26 -5.04 -0.76
CA ARG A 15 -7.24 -5.70 -1.64
C ARG A 15 -8.50 -4.89 -1.97
N LYS A 16 -8.54 -3.59 -1.66
CA LYS A 16 -9.63 -2.69 -2.04
C LYS A 16 -9.58 -2.38 -3.53
N SER A 17 -10.75 -2.30 -4.16
CA SER A 17 -10.90 -1.86 -5.54
C SER A 17 -10.64 -0.36 -5.69
N TYR A 18 -10.31 0.10 -6.91
CA TYR A 18 -10.19 1.53 -7.22
C TYR A 18 -11.39 2.36 -6.72
N ALA A 19 -12.61 1.81 -6.78
CA ALA A 19 -13.83 2.47 -6.32
C ALA A 19 -13.98 2.52 -4.78
N GLN A 20 -13.35 1.62 -4.02
CA GLN A 20 -13.42 1.56 -2.56
C GLN A 20 -12.26 2.27 -1.85
N VAL A 21 -11.28 2.75 -2.60
CA VAL A 21 -10.12 3.45 -2.05
C VAL A 21 -10.47 4.94 -1.93
N GLU A 22 -10.46 5.46 -0.70
CA GLU A 22 -10.52 6.89 -0.43
C GLU A 22 -9.17 7.56 -0.77
N GLY A 23 -8.83 7.63 -2.06
CA GLY A 23 -7.59 8.29 -2.50
C GLY A 23 -7.10 7.92 -3.89
N ARG A 24 -5.96 8.50 -4.26
CA ARG A 24 -5.30 8.19 -5.53
C ARG A 24 -4.75 6.77 -5.52
N MET A 25 -4.95 6.06 -6.63
CA MET A 25 -4.30 4.78 -6.89
C MET A 25 -3.18 5.00 -7.91
N VAL A 26 -1.99 4.50 -7.60
CA VAL A 26 -0.83 4.52 -8.50
C VAL A 26 -0.78 3.16 -9.20
N GLY A 27 -0.81 3.18 -10.53
CA GLY A 27 -0.73 1.98 -11.36
C GLY A 27 0.59 1.92 -12.14
N GLY A 28 1.28 0.79 -12.04
CA GLY A 28 2.41 0.42 -12.89
C GLY A 28 2.10 -0.87 -13.68
N PRO A 29 2.97 -1.30 -14.60
CA PRO A 29 2.78 -2.54 -15.35
C PRO A 29 2.73 -3.75 -14.39
N GLY A 30 1.53 -4.31 -14.19
CA GLY A 30 1.28 -5.49 -13.37
C GLY A 30 1.10 -5.25 -11.86
N VAL A 31 1.15 -4.00 -11.37
CA VAL A 31 1.02 -3.69 -9.94
C VAL A 31 0.23 -2.41 -9.69
N SER A 32 -0.57 -2.42 -8.63
CA SER A 32 -1.38 -1.27 -8.21
C SER A 32 -1.36 -1.12 -6.69
N ILE A 33 -1.14 0.11 -6.24
CA ILE A 33 -1.08 0.46 -4.83
C ILE A 33 -1.87 1.76 -4.58
N CYS A 34 -2.65 1.81 -3.50
CA CYS A 34 -3.35 3.02 -3.10
C CYS A 34 -2.49 3.93 -2.22
N TYR A 35 -2.80 5.22 -2.23
CA TYR A 35 -2.10 6.23 -1.44
C TYR A 35 -2.06 5.91 0.06
N VAL A 36 -3.14 5.37 0.63
CA VAL A 36 -3.18 4.96 2.04
C VAL A 36 -2.14 3.88 2.32
N CYS A 37 -2.06 2.84 1.48
CA CYS A 37 -1.04 1.79 1.65
C CYS A 37 0.38 2.32 1.45
N ILE A 38 0.60 3.27 0.54
CA ILE A 38 1.90 3.95 0.39
C ILE A 38 2.27 4.64 1.71
N ALA A 39 1.36 5.43 2.28
CA ALA A 39 1.62 6.14 3.54
C ALA A 39 1.98 5.17 4.68
N LEU A 40 1.21 4.08 4.81
CA LEU A 40 1.51 3.03 5.78
C LEU A 40 2.89 2.40 5.57
N CYS A 41 3.26 2.11 4.32
CA CYS A 41 4.57 1.55 3.99
C CYS A 41 5.71 2.52 4.34
N VAL A 42 5.54 3.82 4.06
CA VAL A 42 6.55 4.83 4.41
C VAL A 42 6.74 4.92 5.91
N GLU A 43 5.65 4.94 6.69
CA GLU A 43 5.73 4.98 8.15
C GLU A 43 6.49 3.77 8.72
N VAL A 44 6.23 2.56 8.18
CA VAL A 44 6.97 1.35 8.59
C VAL A 44 8.46 1.47 8.25
N MET A 45 8.81 1.95 7.05
CA MET A 45 10.21 2.14 6.67
C MET A 45 10.92 3.17 7.56
N GLU A 46 10.22 4.23 7.97
CA GLU A 46 10.76 5.22 8.89
C GLU A 46 10.95 4.66 10.29
N ASP A 47 10.03 3.82 10.77
CA ASP A 47 10.15 3.11 12.04
C ASP A 47 11.33 2.13 12.04
N GLN A 48 11.56 1.42 10.93
CA GLN A 48 12.76 0.58 10.76
C GLN A 48 14.04 1.43 10.85
N LYS A 49 14.12 2.55 10.12
CA LYS A 49 15.26 3.49 10.21
C LYS A 49 15.45 4.04 11.62
N ARG A 50 14.36 4.20 12.38
CA ARG A 50 14.36 4.69 13.75
C ARG A 50 14.89 3.64 14.73
N ALA A 51 14.49 2.39 14.55
CA ALA A 51 15.02 1.26 15.31
C ALA A 51 16.54 1.12 15.10
N GLU A 52 17.04 1.33 13.88
CA GLU A 52 18.48 1.36 13.59
C GLU A 52 19.23 2.48 14.35
N ARG A 53 18.54 3.59 14.68
CA ARG A 53 19.08 4.69 15.50
C ARG A 53 18.91 4.48 17.01
N GLY A 54 18.35 3.34 17.44
CA GLY A 54 18.14 3.03 18.85
C GLY A 54 16.94 3.72 19.50
N GLU A 55 16.00 4.24 18.71
CA GLU A 55 14.77 4.84 19.19
C GLU A 55 13.63 3.80 19.26
N PRO A 56 12.73 3.86 20.26
CA PRO A 56 11.68 2.86 20.44
C PRO A 56 10.68 2.87 19.27
N PRO A 57 10.25 1.68 18.80
CA PRO A 57 9.27 1.56 17.72
C PRO A 57 7.92 2.11 18.16
N GLN A 58 7.23 2.84 17.27
CA GLN A 58 5.83 3.21 17.53
C GLN A 58 4.97 1.95 17.48
N ALA A 59 4.38 1.57 18.62
CA ALA A 59 3.43 0.46 18.71
C ALA A 59 2.26 0.72 17.76
N ARG A 60 2.26 0.06 16.61
CA ARG A 60 1.23 0.27 15.59
C ARG A 60 0.38 -0.98 15.36
N GLN A 61 -0.90 -0.70 15.36
CA GLN A 61 -2.02 -1.55 15.72
C GLN A 61 -2.49 -2.35 14.51
N ARG A 62 -2.97 -3.57 14.79
CA ARG A 62 -3.91 -4.26 13.89
C ARG A 62 -5.30 -3.65 14.03
#